data_AF-A0A970PNL9-F1
#
_entry.id   AF-A0A970PNL9-F1
#
_cell.length_a   1.000
_cell.length_b   1.000
_cell.length_c   1.000
_cell.angle_alpha   90.00
_cell.angle_beta   90.00
_cell.angle_gamma   90.00
#
_symmetry.space_group_name_H-M   'P 1'
#
loop_
_entity.id
_entity.type
_entity.pdbx_description
1 polymer ?
#
loop_
_entity_poly.entity_id
_entity_poly.type
_entity_poly.pdbx_seq_one_letter_code
_entity_poly.pdbx_strand_id
1 'polypeptide(L)'
;MKKILALALTALLAVGLFPTPAMAQDTLNIVPVKEFRFPSEGGVMDVFTLQNTGSNDVIATVEVFDQAARHNVQTMDINLPSGGEPVAVQAYVYKPLTHHGEVNTYSYTIKTAGGFTRRLYYAQKLTITTDSNGNQIHVYDQITNSYYPRNTVSAFGPHFRDVTPQLTDLWYMFTPIDLSIQGRQTFVLVASNMYEVGEAYVDVNMDTVTVTYRMFHEEKQHFTTERLSEFITFYNSYNDVSIVEPEDMPSPSNFAFGQPISILNHLDGDTHVLMFIRNRITYYRFPAPKDEYIRFWENKPEYKTRREAMLQMMDPLMTVAPAAN
;
A
#
# COMPACT_ATOMS: atom_id res chain seq x y z
N MET A 1 -0.14 25.22 -61.95
CA MET A 1 -0.78 25.40 -60.62
C MET A 1 -0.54 24.22 -59.65
N LYS A 2 0.59 23.50 -59.71
CA LYS A 2 0.93 22.44 -58.72
C LYS A 2 2.28 22.62 -58.01
N LYS A 3 3.09 23.59 -58.44
CA LYS A 3 4.40 23.89 -57.83
C LYS A 3 4.40 25.06 -56.83
N ILE A 4 3.34 25.87 -56.81
CA ILE A 4 3.20 27.00 -55.85
C ILE A 4 2.50 26.55 -54.56
N LEU A 5 1.64 25.53 -54.62
CA LEU A 5 0.94 25.00 -53.45
C LEU A 5 1.85 24.19 -52.50
N ALA A 6 2.92 23.58 -53.04
CA ALA A 6 3.89 22.83 -52.24
C ALA A 6 4.84 23.72 -51.42
N LEU A 7 5.12 24.95 -51.90
CA LEU A 7 5.97 25.91 -51.20
C LEU A 7 5.21 26.63 -50.06
N ALA A 8 3.90 26.86 -50.23
CA ALA A 8 3.06 27.45 -49.18
C ALA A 8 2.82 26.48 -48.01
N LEU A 9 2.75 25.17 -48.29
CA LEU A 9 2.55 24.15 -47.25
C LEU A 9 3.82 23.90 -46.42
N THR A 10 5.01 24.06 -47.01
CA THR A 10 6.29 23.94 -46.28
C THR A 10 6.59 25.18 -45.43
N ALA A 11 6.11 26.37 -45.81
CA ALA A 11 6.23 27.58 -44.99
C ALA A 11 5.28 27.58 -43.77
N LEU A 12 4.10 26.94 -43.86
CA LEU A 12 3.17 26.80 -42.72
C LEU A 12 3.57 25.70 -41.73
N LEU A 13 4.33 24.68 -42.16
CA LEU A 13 4.89 23.65 -41.27
C LEU A 13 6.15 24.10 -40.51
N ALA A 14 6.79 25.21 -40.92
CA ALA A 14 8.00 25.73 -40.28
C ALA A 14 7.73 26.75 -39.15
N VAL A 15 6.49 27.22 -38.96
CA VAL A 15 6.14 28.19 -37.90
C VAL A 15 5.83 27.50 -36.56
N GLY A 16 5.67 26.18 -36.53
CA GLY A 16 5.38 25.41 -35.31
C GLY A 16 6.60 24.81 -34.57
N LEU A 17 7.82 25.07 -35.04
CA LEU A 17 9.06 24.48 -34.50
C LEU A 17 9.97 25.51 -33.82
N PHE A 18 9.40 26.56 -33.24
CA PHE A 18 10.12 27.27 -32.19
C PHE A 18 10.01 26.43 -30.91
N PRO A 19 11.12 25.92 -30.36
CA PRO A 19 11.08 25.42 -28.99
C PRO A 19 10.59 26.59 -28.14
N THR A 20 9.36 26.50 -27.62
CA THR A 20 8.98 27.32 -26.47
C THR A 20 10.07 27.06 -25.44
N PRO A 21 10.84 28.07 -25.00
CA PRO A 21 11.79 27.85 -23.93
C PRO A 21 10.96 27.22 -22.80
N ALA A 22 11.28 25.99 -22.44
CA ALA A 22 10.74 25.40 -21.23
C ALA A 22 11.18 26.38 -20.13
N MET A 23 10.23 27.18 -19.64
CA MET A 23 10.50 28.08 -18.53
C MET A 23 11.11 27.21 -17.45
N ALA A 24 12.29 27.59 -16.97
CA ALA A 24 12.94 26.87 -15.89
C ALA A 24 11.94 26.81 -14.73
N GLN A 25 11.57 25.58 -14.35
CA GLN A 25 10.63 25.36 -13.26
C GLN A 25 11.25 25.87 -11.96
N ASP A 26 10.46 26.51 -11.10
CA ASP A 26 10.95 26.91 -9.78
C ASP A 26 11.49 25.68 -9.03
N THR A 27 12.61 25.83 -8.33
CA THR A 27 13.24 24.73 -7.60
C THR A 27 13.04 24.93 -6.10
N LEU A 28 12.25 24.06 -5.49
CA LEU A 28 12.05 24.03 -4.04
C LEU A 28 12.60 22.74 -3.44
N ASN A 29 13.27 22.85 -2.30
CA ASN A 29 13.57 21.74 -1.40
C ASN A 29 12.46 21.66 -0.35
N ILE A 30 11.96 20.44 -0.10
CA ILE A 30 10.85 20.17 0.82
C ILE A 30 11.27 19.05 1.76
N VAL A 31 11.26 19.32 3.06
CA VAL A 31 11.58 18.32 4.08
C VAL A 31 10.33 18.01 4.90
N PRO A 32 9.61 16.91 4.60
CA PRO A 32 8.41 16.53 5.34
C PRO A 32 8.74 15.94 6.72
N VAL A 33 7.98 16.33 7.74
CA VAL A 33 7.95 15.65 9.03
C VAL A 33 7.07 14.41 8.87
N LYS A 34 7.62 13.22 9.17
CA LYS A 34 6.92 11.96 8.91
C LYS A 34 5.75 11.72 9.85
N GLU A 35 5.94 12.06 11.12
CA GLU A 35 4.97 11.87 12.19
C GLU A 35 5.17 12.95 13.25
N PHE A 36 4.08 13.53 13.73
CA PHE A 36 4.09 14.51 14.80
C PHE A 36 2.75 14.50 15.56
N ARG A 37 2.78 15.01 16.79
CA ARG A 37 1.67 14.91 17.75
C ARG A 37 1.18 16.27 18.18
N PHE A 38 -0.12 16.48 18.11
CA PHE A 38 -0.81 17.57 18.76
C PHE A 38 -1.27 17.12 20.15
N PRO A 39 -0.88 17.83 21.23
CA PRO A 39 -1.29 17.48 22.58
C PRO A 39 -2.77 17.83 22.86
N SER A 40 -3.40 18.62 22.00
CA SER A 40 -4.81 19.03 22.10
C SER A 40 -5.34 19.50 20.75
N GLU A 41 -6.64 19.77 20.66
CA GLU A 41 -7.32 20.29 19.46
C GLU A 41 -6.81 21.67 19.02
N GLY A 42 -6.32 22.48 19.96
CA GLY A 42 -5.70 23.79 19.65
C GLY A 42 -4.20 23.72 19.34
N GLY A 43 -3.63 22.52 19.23
CA GLY A 43 -2.21 22.32 18.98
C GLY A 43 -1.75 22.81 17.61
N VAL A 44 -0.51 23.28 17.55
CA VAL A 44 0.17 23.72 16.32
C VAL A 44 1.51 23.02 16.24
N MET A 45 1.85 22.46 15.07
CA MET A 45 3.09 21.72 14.86
C MET A 45 3.61 21.96 13.45
N ASP A 46 4.92 21.88 13.25
CA ASP A 46 5.53 21.97 11.92
C ASP A 46 5.28 20.67 11.13
N VAL A 47 4.77 20.79 9.90
CA VAL A 47 4.46 19.64 9.03
C VAL A 47 5.55 19.38 7.99
N PHE A 48 6.15 20.45 7.46
CA PHE A 48 7.31 20.38 6.57
C PHE A 48 8.02 21.73 6.53
N THR A 49 9.27 21.74 6.06
CA THR A 49 9.96 22.97 5.70
C THR A 49 9.99 23.14 4.19
N LEU A 50 9.95 24.40 3.75
CA LEU A 50 10.13 24.82 2.36
C LEU A 50 11.38 25.68 2.26
N GLN A 51 12.23 25.39 1.28
CA GLN A 51 13.38 26.22 0.96
C GLN A 51 13.44 26.45 -0.55
N ASN A 52 13.56 27.71 -0.96
CA ASN A 52 13.79 28.03 -2.36
C ASN A 52 15.28 27.90 -2.69
N THR A 53 15.60 26.96 -3.57
CA THR A 53 16.96 26.70 -4.05
C THR A 53 17.20 27.24 -5.46
N GLY A 54 16.22 27.95 -6.02
CA GLY A 54 16.30 28.67 -7.28
C GLY A 54 17.02 30.02 -7.16
N SER A 55 17.08 30.73 -8.29
CA SER A 55 17.79 32.01 -8.44
C SER A 55 16.88 33.25 -8.35
N ASN A 56 15.58 33.08 -8.21
CA ASN A 56 14.59 34.15 -8.09
C ASN A 56 13.71 33.89 -6.87
N ASP A 57 13.15 34.95 -6.28
CA ASP A 57 12.16 34.82 -5.22
C ASP A 57 10.89 34.13 -5.73
N VAL A 58 10.31 33.28 -4.89
CA VAL A 58 9.15 32.47 -5.25
C VAL A 58 8.07 32.60 -4.17
N ILE A 59 6.81 32.68 -4.59
CA ILE A 59 5.67 32.49 -3.70
C ILE A 59 5.16 31.07 -3.89
N ALA A 60 5.19 30.30 -2.80
CA ALA A 60 4.63 28.96 -2.76
C ALA A 60 3.22 29.02 -2.16
N THR A 61 2.21 28.64 -2.95
CA THR A 61 0.84 28.44 -2.48
C THR A 61 0.69 27.02 -1.98
N VAL A 62 0.32 26.86 -0.72
CA VAL A 62 0.05 25.58 -0.07
C VAL A 62 -1.45 25.46 0.18
N GLU A 63 -2.09 24.49 -0.46
CA GLU A 63 -3.50 24.15 -0.29
C GLU A 63 -3.62 22.87 0.54
N VAL A 64 -4.37 22.92 1.65
CA VAL A 64 -4.68 21.75 2.46
C VAL A 64 -6.09 21.28 2.12
N PHE A 65 -6.21 20.09 1.56
CA PHE A 65 -7.48 19.51 1.13
C PHE A 65 -7.88 18.37 2.07
N ASP A 66 -9.09 18.43 2.63
CA ASP A 66 -9.70 17.32 3.36
C ASP A 66 -10.26 16.30 2.36
N GLN A 67 -9.70 15.09 2.36
CA GLN A 67 -10.06 14.07 1.38
C GLN A 67 -11.46 13.50 1.60
N ALA A 68 -11.95 13.48 2.83
CA ALA A 68 -13.29 13.00 3.16
C ALA A 68 -14.36 14.07 2.88
N ALA A 69 -14.10 15.32 3.26
CA ALA A 69 -15.03 16.44 3.09
C ALA A 69 -14.95 17.10 1.72
N ARG A 70 -13.93 16.74 0.91
CA ARG A 70 -13.73 17.16 -0.48
C ARG A 70 -13.66 18.67 -0.72
N HIS A 71 -13.03 19.40 0.19
CA HIS A 71 -12.76 20.83 0.00
C HIS A 71 -11.43 21.24 0.63
N ASN A 72 -10.91 22.38 0.21
CA ASN A 72 -9.74 22.99 0.84
C ASN A 72 -10.15 23.54 2.21
N VAL A 73 -9.49 23.06 3.27
CA VAL A 73 -9.67 23.54 4.65
C VAL A 73 -8.72 24.69 4.99
N GLN A 74 -7.63 24.84 4.22
CA GLN A 74 -6.68 25.94 4.37
C GLN A 74 -5.98 26.25 3.05
N THR A 75 -5.61 27.51 2.87
CA THR A 75 -4.70 27.97 1.80
C THR A 75 -3.74 28.99 2.40
N MET A 76 -2.45 28.83 2.09
CA MET A 76 -1.37 29.68 2.60
C MET A 76 -0.47 30.09 1.45
N ASP A 77 -0.09 31.37 1.39
CA ASP A 77 0.94 31.86 0.48
C ASP A 77 2.21 32.15 1.27
N ILE A 78 3.31 31.51 0.87
CA ILE A 78 4.57 31.54 1.59
C ILE A 78 5.63 32.17 0.70
N ASN A 79 6.15 33.31 1.14
CA ASN A 79 7.24 33.99 0.45
C ASN A 79 8.57 33.27 0.74
N LEU A 80 9.25 32.83 -0.30
CA LEU A 80 10.52 32.11 -0.22
C LEU A 80 11.59 32.88 -1.01
N PRO A 81 12.43 33.68 -0.33
CA PRO A 81 13.54 34.37 -0.96
C PRO A 81 14.51 33.40 -1.63
N SER A 82 15.11 33.80 -2.75
CA SER A 82 16.12 33.04 -3.48
C SER A 82 17.28 32.65 -2.56
N GLY A 83 17.54 31.35 -2.40
CA GLY A 83 18.62 30.85 -1.54
C GLY A 83 18.43 31.12 -0.04
N GLY A 84 17.20 31.46 0.39
CA GLY A 84 16.89 31.73 1.78
C GLY A 84 16.97 30.49 2.69
N GLU A 85 16.87 30.73 4.00
CA GLU A 85 16.76 29.67 5.01
C GLU A 85 15.44 28.90 4.88
N PRO A 86 15.38 27.61 5.29
CA PRO A 86 14.14 26.85 5.31
C PRO A 86 13.05 27.50 6.17
N VAL A 87 11.87 27.69 5.59
CA VAL A 87 10.67 28.23 6.26
C VAL A 87 9.80 27.06 6.70
N ALA A 88 9.48 26.98 7.98
CA ALA A 88 8.58 25.97 8.53
C ALA A 88 7.12 26.29 8.19
N VAL A 89 6.39 25.27 7.73
CA VAL A 89 4.94 25.35 7.50
C VAL A 89 4.25 24.65 8.66
N GLN A 90 3.31 25.37 9.26
CA GLN A 90 2.55 24.88 10.41
C GLN A 90 1.30 24.13 9.96
N ALA A 91 0.95 23.10 10.72
CA ALA A 91 -0.30 22.37 10.62
C ALA A 91 -1.08 22.47 11.94
N TYR A 92 -2.38 22.18 11.82
CA TYR A 92 -3.35 22.25 12.90
C TYR A 92 -4.16 20.94 12.94
N VAL A 93 -4.94 20.78 14.00
CA VAL A 93 -6.06 19.82 13.99
C VAL A 93 -7.18 20.43 13.14
N TYR A 94 -7.25 20.04 11.86
CA TYR A 94 -8.21 20.64 10.92
C TYR A 94 -9.66 20.23 11.19
N LYS A 95 -9.85 19.05 11.80
CA LYS A 95 -11.16 18.50 12.13
C LYS A 95 -11.08 17.76 13.45
N PRO A 96 -11.82 18.16 14.50
CA PRO A 96 -11.97 17.36 15.69
C PRO A 96 -12.61 16.00 15.35
N LEU A 97 -12.04 14.93 15.89
CA LEU A 97 -12.57 13.58 15.74
C LEU A 97 -13.23 13.17 17.07
N THR A 98 -14.10 12.16 17.04
CA THR A 98 -14.95 11.86 18.22
C THR A 98 -14.70 10.48 18.81
N HIS A 99 -14.09 9.56 18.05
CA HIS A 99 -13.86 8.19 18.51
C HIS A 99 -12.37 7.87 18.61
N HIS A 100 -11.99 7.10 19.63
CA HIS A 100 -10.64 6.57 19.74
C HIS A 100 -10.31 5.73 18.49
N GLY A 101 -9.19 6.02 17.85
CA GLY A 101 -8.75 5.36 16.62
C GLY A 101 -9.36 5.93 15.35
N GLU A 102 -10.26 6.92 15.42
CA GLU A 102 -10.82 7.59 14.25
C GLU A 102 -9.72 8.30 13.45
N VAL A 103 -9.87 8.29 12.12
CA VAL A 103 -8.91 8.86 11.18
C VAL A 103 -9.61 9.81 10.20
N ASN A 104 -8.91 10.86 9.79
CA ASN A 104 -9.26 11.67 8.61
C ASN A 104 -7.98 12.02 7.83
N THR A 105 -8.01 11.89 6.50
CA THR A 105 -6.84 12.13 5.65
C THR A 105 -6.89 13.49 4.96
N TYR A 106 -5.70 14.07 4.77
CA TYR A 106 -5.48 15.36 4.12
C TYR A 106 -4.41 15.24 3.04
N SER A 107 -4.47 16.11 2.05
CA SER A 107 -3.37 16.32 1.10
C SER A 107 -2.93 17.77 1.09
N TYR A 108 -1.63 18.00 1.17
CA TYR A 108 -1.01 19.30 0.99
C TYR A 108 -0.54 19.41 -0.44
N THR A 109 -1.12 20.33 -1.22
CA THR A 109 -0.67 20.63 -2.57
C THR A 109 0.12 21.92 -2.54
N ILE A 110 1.41 21.83 -2.84
CA ILE A 110 2.36 22.94 -2.87
C ILE A 110 2.56 23.31 -4.34
N LYS A 111 2.26 24.55 -4.71
CA LYS A 111 2.35 25.07 -6.09
C LYS A 111 3.12 26.38 -6.13
N THR A 112 3.77 26.65 -7.25
CA THR A 112 4.36 27.97 -7.54
C THR A 112 3.93 28.45 -8.92
N ALA A 113 4.04 29.76 -9.16
CA ALA A 113 3.74 30.34 -10.47
C ALA A 113 4.67 29.81 -11.58
N GLY A 114 5.93 29.49 -11.26
CA GLY A 114 6.89 28.86 -12.18
C GLY A 114 6.65 27.37 -12.39
N GLY A 115 5.49 26.83 -12.02
CA GLY A 115 5.07 25.48 -12.38
C GLY A 115 5.58 24.37 -11.47
N PHE A 116 6.24 24.68 -10.34
CA PHE A 116 6.52 23.66 -9.33
C PHE A 116 5.21 23.12 -8.77
N THR A 117 5.09 21.79 -8.63
CA THR A 117 3.95 21.18 -7.94
C THR A 117 4.40 19.93 -7.18
N ARG A 118 4.10 19.87 -5.88
CA ARG A 118 4.33 18.70 -5.04
C ARG A 118 3.09 18.43 -4.19
N ARG A 119 2.76 17.14 -4.02
CA ARG A 119 1.72 16.70 -3.09
C ARG A 119 2.31 15.88 -1.96
N LEU A 120 1.87 16.17 -0.74
CA LEU A 120 2.14 15.37 0.45
C LEU A 120 0.82 14.86 1.01
N TYR A 121 0.80 13.65 1.55
CA TYR A 121 -0.42 13.02 2.05
C TYR A 121 -0.22 12.65 3.52
N TYR A 122 -1.20 13.01 4.33
CA TYR A 122 -1.18 12.79 5.78
C TYR A 122 -2.53 12.27 6.27
N ALA A 123 -2.49 11.61 7.42
CA ALA A 123 -3.66 11.20 8.18
C ALA A 123 -3.58 11.78 9.58
N GLN A 124 -4.67 12.37 10.03
CA GLN A 124 -4.86 12.78 11.42
C GLN A 124 -5.62 11.66 12.13
N LYS A 125 -5.08 11.15 13.22
CA LYS A 125 -5.66 10.05 14.01
C LYS A 125 -5.86 10.50 15.45
N LEU A 126 -7.04 10.21 16.02
CA LEU A 126 -7.34 10.52 17.41
C LEU A 126 -7.00 9.34 18.32
N THR A 127 -6.25 9.62 19.37
CA THR A 127 -6.06 8.74 20.53
C THR A 127 -6.73 9.40 21.74
N ILE A 128 -7.75 8.75 22.28
CA ILE A 128 -8.36 9.14 23.56
C ILE A 128 -7.69 8.33 24.67
N THR A 129 -7.09 9.00 25.64
CA THR A 129 -6.58 8.42 26.90
C THR A 129 -7.30 9.04 28.09
N THR A 130 -7.12 8.47 29.28
CA THR A 130 -7.71 8.98 30.51
C THR A 130 -6.61 9.43 31.47
N ASP A 131 -6.75 10.61 32.06
CA ASP A 131 -5.84 11.08 33.11
C ASP A 131 -6.10 10.39 34.46
N SER A 132 -5.27 10.67 35.47
CA SER A 132 -5.42 10.10 36.81
C SER A 132 -6.73 10.52 37.53
N ASN A 133 -7.41 11.55 37.03
CA ASN A 133 -8.65 12.07 37.60
C ASN A 133 -9.90 11.55 36.84
N GLY A 134 -9.73 10.70 35.84
CA GLY A 134 -10.82 10.17 35.04
C GLY A 134 -11.24 11.05 33.85
N ASN A 135 -10.52 12.15 33.57
CA ASN A 135 -10.83 13.02 32.44
C ASN A 135 -10.26 12.46 31.13
N GLN A 136 -11.01 12.57 30.05
CA GLN A 136 -10.54 12.21 28.72
C GLN A 136 -9.53 13.24 28.19
N ILE A 137 -8.40 12.76 27.70
CA ILE A 137 -7.40 13.54 26.99
C ILE A 137 -7.47 13.14 25.52
N HIS A 138 -7.66 14.13 24.65
CA HIS A 138 -7.68 13.96 23.20
C HIS A 138 -6.32 14.33 22.63
N VAL A 139 -5.61 13.33 22.11
CA VAL A 139 -4.30 13.50 21.47
C VAL A 139 -4.44 13.15 19.99
N TYR A 140 -3.92 14.01 19.12
CA TYR A 140 -3.96 13.78 17.68
C TYR A 140 -2.56 13.51 17.14
N ASP A 141 -2.41 12.42 16.39
CA ASP A 141 -1.20 12.12 15.64
C ASP A 141 -1.44 12.46 14.16
N GLN A 142 -0.53 13.24 13.57
CA GLN A 142 -0.44 13.41 12.11
C GLN A 142 0.64 12.47 11.60
N ILE A 143 0.26 11.59 10.68
CA ILE A 143 1.12 10.54 10.16
C ILE A 143 1.12 10.61 8.65
N THR A 144 2.30 10.52 8.04
CA THR A 144 2.41 10.44 6.58
C THR A 144 1.60 9.24 6.06
N ASN A 145 0.75 9.49 5.06
CA ASN A 145 0.09 8.42 4.34
C ASN A 145 1.07 7.82 3.32
N SER A 146 1.90 6.90 3.81
CA SER A 146 2.93 6.23 3.03
C SER A 146 2.34 5.50 1.82
N TYR A 147 2.98 5.69 0.67
CA TYR A 147 2.65 5.04 -0.60
C TYR A 147 3.58 3.85 -0.85
N TYR A 148 2.99 2.68 -1.11
CA TYR A 148 3.68 1.42 -1.32
C TYR A 148 3.38 0.91 -2.74
N PRO A 149 4.23 1.24 -3.73
CA PRO A 149 3.99 0.83 -5.11
C PRO A 149 4.35 -0.63 -5.35
N ARG A 150 3.54 -1.32 -6.15
CA ARG A 150 3.82 -2.65 -6.74
C ARG A 150 4.26 -3.73 -5.73
N ASN A 151 3.67 -3.69 -4.56
CA ASN A 151 3.96 -4.56 -3.44
C ASN A 151 3.32 -5.95 -3.61
N THR A 152 3.91 -6.96 -3.00
CA THR A 152 3.39 -8.34 -3.02
C THR A 152 2.44 -8.60 -1.87
N VAL A 153 1.46 -9.47 -2.11
CA VAL A 153 0.44 -9.88 -1.15
C VAL A 153 0.35 -11.39 -1.13
N SER A 154 0.45 -11.97 0.06
CA SER A 154 0.26 -13.40 0.29
C SER A 154 -0.83 -13.66 1.31
N ALA A 155 -1.52 -14.79 1.18
CA ALA A 155 -2.34 -15.29 2.28
C ALA A 155 -1.45 -15.67 3.46
N PHE A 156 -1.95 -15.41 4.67
CA PHE A 156 -1.22 -15.68 5.89
C PHE A 156 -0.80 -17.16 5.99
N GLY A 157 0.44 -17.38 6.41
CA GLY A 157 0.96 -18.71 6.75
C GLY A 157 2.45 -18.67 7.07
N PRO A 158 3.16 -19.82 7.00
CA PRO A 158 4.61 -19.84 7.16
C PRO A 158 5.32 -19.13 6.00
N HIS A 159 6.53 -18.60 6.24
CA HIS A 159 7.32 -17.96 5.20
C HIS A 159 8.22 -18.97 4.48
N PHE A 160 8.32 -18.84 3.16
CA PHE A 160 9.29 -19.62 2.37
C PHE A 160 10.73 -19.35 2.82
N ARG A 161 11.09 -18.09 3.10
CA ARG A 161 12.44 -17.70 3.54
C ARG A 161 12.87 -18.33 4.88
N ASP A 162 11.93 -18.72 5.74
CA ASP A 162 12.22 -19.31 7.05
C ASP A 162 12.36 -20.83 6.93
N VAL A 163 11.59 -21.45 6.03
CA VAL A 163 11.58 -22.91 5.80
C VAL A 163 12.66 -23.34 4.81
N THR A 164 12.89 -22.56 3.74
CA THR A 164 13.91 -22.80 2.71
C THR A 164 14.54 -21.47 2.31
N PRO A 165 15.55 -20.99 3.07
CA PRO A 165 16.16 -19.68 2.84
C PRO A 165 16.76 -19.49 1.43
N GLN A 166 17.11 -20.58 0.74
CA GLN A 166 17.66 -20.54 -0.62
C GLN A 166 16.59 -20.33 -1.70
N LEU A 167 15.30 -20.49 -1.37
CA LEU A 167 14.20 -20.35 -2.31
C LEU A 167 13.86 -18.88 -2.57
N THR A 168 13.89 -18.04 -1.53
CA THR A 168 13.69 -16.58 -1.62
C THR A 168 14.13 -15.90 -0.33
N ASP A 169 14.57 -14.65 -0.43
CA ASP A 169 14.81 -13.77 0.72
C ASP A 169 13.62 -12.83 1.01
N LEU A 170 12.53 -12.96 0.24
CA LEU A 170 11.32 -12.15 0.35
C LEU A 170 10.33 -12.74 1.35
N TRP A 171 9.39 -11.91 1.79
CA TRP A 171 8.40 -12.26 2.82
C TRP A 171 7.18 -13.02 2.27
N TYR A 172 7.39 -13.87 1.28
CA TYR A 172 6.30 -14.66 0.70
C TYR A 172 5.85 -15.73 1.68
N MET A 173 4.54 -15.84 1.83
CA MET A 173 3.91 -16.86 2.64
C MET A 173 3.22 -17.87 1.74
N PHE A 174 3.22 -19.12 2.19
CA PHE A 174 2.32 -20.15 1.71
C PHE A 174 1.35 -20.52 2.81
N THR A 175 0.21 -21.07 2.45
CA THR A 175 -0.89 -21.36 3.37
C THR A 175 -1.24 -22.84 3.26
N PRO A 176 -0.76 -23.69 4.19
CA PRO A 176 -1.29 -25.04 4.35
C PRO A 176 -2.79 -24.99 4.64
N ILE A 177 -3.57 -25.77 3.90
CA ILE A 177 -5.03 -25.85 4.04
C ILE A 177 -5.49 -27.30 4.07
N ASP A 178 -6.53 -27.56 4.87
CA ASP A 178 -7.20 -28.85 4.94
C ASP A 178 -8.55 -28.74 4.19
N LEU A 179 -8.58 -29.25 2.97
CA LEU A 179 -9.75 -29.31 2.09
C LEU A 179 -10.73 -30.43 2.45
N SER A 180 -10.45 -31.27 3.46
CA SER A 180 -11.46 -32.21 3.96
C SER A 180 -12.55 -31.49 4.75
N ILE A 181 -12.23 -30.32 5.31
CA ILE A 181 -13.13 -29.45 6.06
C ILE A 181 -14.06 -28.71 5.09
N GLN A 182 -15.33 -29.08 5.11
CA GLN A 182 -16.37 -28.46 4.31
C GLN A 182 -16.71 -27.04 4.79
N GLY A 183 -17.14 -26.18 3.87
CA GLY A 183 -17.51 -24.80 4.13
C GLY A 183 -16.37 -23.80 3.87
N ARG A 184 -16.51 -22.60 4.46
CA ARG A 184 -15.60 -21.48 4.22
C ARG A 184 -14.47 -21.44 5.25
N GLN A 185 -13.25 -21.40 4.74
CA GLN A 185 -12.04 -21.08 5.50
C GLN A 185 -11.55 -19.69 5.08
N THR A 186 -11.11 -18.86 6.04
CA THR A 186 -10.74 -17.45 5.77
C THR A 186 -9.31 -17.18 6.21
N PHE A 187 -8.51 -16.60 5.31
CA PHE A 187 -7.09 -16.27 5.55
C PHE A 187 -6.86 -14.79 5.27
N VAL A 188 -6.20 -14.09 6.20
CA VAL A 188 -5.84 -12.69 6.00
C VAL A 188 -4.82 -12.59 4.86
N LEU A 189 -5.02 -11.64 3.96
CA LEU A 189 -4.06 -11.25 2.95
C LEU A 189 -3.12 -10.18 3.53
N VAL A 190 -1.83 -10.43 3.46
CA VAL A 190 -0.80 -9.57 4.04
C VAL A 190 0.07 -9.00 2.95
N ALA A 191 0.14 -7.67 2.86
CA ALA A 191 1.03 -6.97 1.94
C ALA A 191 2.38 -6.67 2.60
N SER A 192 3.47 -7.05 1.94
CA SER A 192 4.85 -6.74 2.37
C SER A 192 5.24 -7.19 3.79
N ASN A 193 4.53 -8.14 4.39
CA ASN A 193 4.66 -8.47 5.82
C ASN A 193 4.41 -7.25 6.74
N MET A 194 3.63 -6.27 6.27
CA MET A 194 3.46 -4.97 6.91
C MET A 194 2.01 -4.68 7.29
N TYR A 195 1.07 -4.98 6.40
CA TYR A 195 -0.33 -4.63 6.59
C TYR A 195 -1.25 -5.77 6.19
N GLU A 196 -2.32 -5.94 6.95
CA GLU A 196 -3.47 -6.77 6.61
C GLU A 196 -4.32 -5.98 5.61
N VAL A 197 -4.36 -6.41 4.35
CA VAL A 197 -4.95 -5.65 3.23
C VAL A 197 -6.23 -6.26 2.69
N GLY A 198 -6.58 -7.47 3.11
CA GLY A 198 -7.77 -8.18 2.65
C GLY A 198 -7.91 -9.56 3.25
N GLU A 199 -8.78 -10.36 2.64
CA GLU A 199 -9.05 -11.74 3.02
C GLU A 199 -9.17 -12.62 1.77
N ALA A 200 -8.59 -13.81 1.83
CA ALA A 200 -8.86 -14.91 0.92
C ALA A 200 -9.87 -15.87 1.56
N TYR A 201 -10.85 -16.30 0.78
CA TYR A 201 -11.86 -17.27 1.14
C TYR A 201 -11.64 -18.54 0.35
N VAL A 202 -11.48 -19.65 1.06
CA VAL A 202 -11.42 -21.00 0.50
C VAL A 202 -12.74 -21.66 0.82
N ASP A 203 -13.60 -21.80 -0.17
CA ASP A 203 -14.92 -22.41 -0.04
C ASP A 203 -14.88 -23.85 -0.56
N VAL A 204 -15.06 -24.82 0.34
CA VAL A 204 -15.06 -26.25 0.02
C VAL A 204 -16.49 -26.78 0.05
N ASN A 205 -16.90 -27.44 -1.03
CA ASN A 205 -18.17 -28.15 -1.13
C ASN A 205 -17.98 -29.46 -1.91
N MET A 206 -18.04 -30.58 -1.20
CA MET A 206 -17.72 -31.92 -1.71
C MET A 206 -16.34 -31.93 -2.38
N ASP A 207 -16.28 -32.29 -3.66
CA ASP A 207 -15.06 -32.33 -4.47
C ASP A 207 -14.63 -30.96 -5.01
N THR A 208 -15.40 -29.90 -4.76
CA THR A 208 -15.11 -28.57 -5.33
C THR A 208 -14.54 -27.65 -4.27
N VAL A 209 -13.38 -27.05 -4.57
CA VAL A 209 -12.85 -25.88 -3.86
C VAL A 209 -12.92 -24.66 -4.77
N THR A 210 -13.36 -23.52 -4.25
CA THR A 210 -13.31 -22.22 -4.93
C THR A 210 -12.57 -21.25 -4.04
N VAL A 211 -11.54 -20.59 -4.58
CA VAL A 211 -10.84 -19.52 -3.86
C VAL A 211 -11.24 -18.16 -4.40
N THR A 212 -11.74 -17.30 -3.54
CA THR A 212 -11.98 -15.88 -3.86
C THR A 212 -11.22 -15.01 -2.87
N TYR A 213 -11.11 -13.72 -3.16
CA TYR A 213 -10.57 -12.78 -2.19
C TYR A 213 -11.23 -11.42 -2.31
N ARG A 214 -11.12 -10.62 -1.26
CA ARG A 214 -11.48 -9.20 -1.26
C ARG A 214 -10.40 -8.36 -0.59
N MET A 215 -10.34 -7.08 -0.95
CA MET A 215 -9.50 -6.12 -0.23
C MET A 215 -10.32 -5.44 0.86
N PHE A 216 -9.72 -5.16 2.01
CA PHE A 216 -10.40 -4.37 3.04
C PHE A 216 -10.64 -2.95 2.53
N HIS A 217 -11.81 -2.41 2.87
CA HIS A 217 -12.28 -1.07 2.50
C HIS A 217 -12.55 -0.86 1.00
N GLU A 218 -12.56 -1.91 0.18
CA GLU A 218 -12.82 -1.80 -1.26
C GLU A 218 -14.19 -1.21 -1.61
N GLU A 219 -15.16 -1.34 -0.70
CA GLU A 219 -16.50 -0.79 -0.84
C GLU A 219 -16.59 0.71 -0.48
N LYS A 220 -15.52 1.28 0.09
CA LYS A 220 -15.50 2.68 0.53
C LYS A 220 -15.31 3.62 -0.65
N GLN A 221 -15.96 4.78 -0.56
CA GLN A 221 -15.71 5.86 -1.51
C GLN A 221 -14.26 6.33 -1.44
N HIS A 222 -13.67 6.60 -2.60
CA HIS A 222 -12.28 7.04 -2.73
C HIS A 222 -11.26 6.03 -2.20
N PHE A 223 -11.59 4.73 -2.23
CA PHE A 223 -10.62 3.67 -2.06
C PHE A 223 -9.50 3.79 -3.09
N THR A 224 -8.24 3.65 -2.65
CA THR A 224 -7.05 3.98 -3.44
C THR A 224 -6.15 2.78 -3.75
N THR A 225 -6.42 1.60 -3.19
CA THR A 225 -5.60 0.42 -3.49
C THR A 225 -5.89 -0.09 -4.89
N GLU A 226 -4.85 -0.18 -5.70
CA GLU A 226 -4.87 -0.67 -7.07
C GLU A 226 -4.36 -2.11 -7.12
N ARG A 227 -5.10 -2.99 -7.81
CA ARG A 227 -4.66 -4.35 -8.09
C ARG A 227 -3.91 -4.36 -9.41
N LEU A 228 -2.68 -4.86 -9.39
CA LEU A 228 -1.81 -4.89 -10.57
C LEU A 228 -1.81 -6.27 -11.23
N SER A 229 -1.76 -7.33 -10.42
CA SER A 229 -1.81 -8.70 -10.90
C SER A 229 -2.30 -9.64 -9.80
N GLU A 230 -2.86 -10.76 -10.24
CA GLU A 230 -3.35 -11.83 -9.38
C GLU A 230 -2.58 -13.11 -9.70
N PHE A 231 -2.28 -13.89 -8.66
CA PHE A 231 -1.68 -15.20 -8.82
C PHE A 231 -2.11 -16.10 -7.66
N ILE A 232 -2.56 -17.31 -8.01
CA ILE A 232 -2.84 -18.38 -7.06
C ILE A 232 -2.34 -19.69 -7.67
N THR A 233 -1.75 -20.56 -6.86
CA THR A 233 -1.50 -21.96 -7.20
C THR A 233 -1.65 -22.85 -5.98
N PHE A 234 -1.69 -24.16 -6.23
CA PHE A 234 -1.65 -25.19 -5.20
C PHE A 234 -0.45 -26.10 -5.43
N TYR A 235 0.10 -26.62 -4.34
CA TYR A 235 1.09 -27.68 -4.33
C TYR A 235 0.58 -28.79 -3.40
N ASN A 236 0.69 -30.04 -3.82
CA ASN A 236 0.30 -31.19 -2.99
C ASN A 236 1.29 -31.37 -1.84
N SER A 237 2.59 -31.09 -2.06
CA SER A 237 3.59 -31.10 -1.01
C SER A 237 4.50 -29.87 -1.04
N TYR A 238 5.17 -29.60 0.07
CA TYR A 238 6.20 -28.55 0.11
C TYR A 238 7.40 -28.87 -0.80
N ASN A 239 7.68 -30.16 -1.04
CA ASN A 239 8.77 -30.59 -1.90
C ASN A 239 8.53 -30.25 -3.37
N ASP A 240 7.28 -30.00 -3.77
CA ASP A 240 6.93 -29.58 -5.13
C ASP A 240 7.18 -28.09 -5.36
N VAL A 241 7.47 -27.33 -4.30
CA VAL A 241 7.79 -25.91 -4.41
C VAL A 241 9.24 -25.72 -4.83
N SER A 242 9.43 -25.31 -6.07
CA SER A 242 10.74 -25.00 -6.66
C SER A 242 10.92 -23.55 -7.09
N ILE A 243 9.82 -22.84 -7.37
CA ILE A 243 9.82 -21.45 -7.86
C ILE A 243 8.70 -20.69 -7.15
N VAL A 244 9.01 -19.50 -6.62
CA VAL A 244 8.05 -18.64 -5.91
C VAL A 244 7.83 -17.28 -6.59
N GLU A 245 8.51 -17.05 -7.71
CA GLU A 245 8.27 -15.91 -8.60
C GLU A 245 7.42 -16.37 -9.80
N PRO A 246 6.12 -16.01 -9.86
CA PRO A 246 5.23 -16.37 -10.96
C PRO A 246 5.78 -16.06 -12.36
N GLU A 247 6.56 -15.00 -12.52
CA GLU A 247 7.15 -14.59 -13.79
C GLU A 247 8.27 -15.53 -14.25
N ASP A 248 8.88 -16.27 -13.33
CA ASP A 248 9.96 -17.22 -13.61
C ASP A 248 9.42 -18.66 -13.79
N MET A 249 8.12 -18.87 -13.58
CA MET A 249 7.51 -20.19 -13.73
C MET A 249 7.49 -20.63 -15.21
N PRO A 250 7.77 -21.91 -15.51
CA PRO A 250 7.81 -22.41 -16.89
C PRO A 250 6.45 -22.35 -17.59
N SER A 251 5.37 -22.35 -16.82
CA SER A 251 3.99 -22.23 -17.29
C SER A 251 3.17 -21.41 -16.29
N PRO A 252 2.16 -20.65 -16.75
CA PRO A 252 1.21 -20.01 -15.86
C PRO A 252 0.54 -21.02 -14.92
N SER A 253 0.04 -20.54 -13.79
CA SER A 253 -0.80 -21.37 -12.92
C SER A 253 -2.04 -21.84 -13.67
N ASN A 254 -2.40 -23.11 -13.47
CA ASN A 254 -3.66 -23.68 -13.96
C ASN A 254 -4.87 -23.24 -13.12
N PHE A 255 -4.64 -22.47 -12.06
CA PHE A 255 -5.66 -22.04 -11.10
C PHE A 255 -5.92 -20.54 -11.21
N ALA A 256 -7.17 -20.14 -10.99
CA ALA A 256 -7.59 -18.74 -11.00
C ALA A 256 -8.65 -18.49 -9.91
N PHE A 257 -8.70 -17.27 -9.39
CA PHE A 257 -9.69 -16.88 -8.41
C PHE A 257 -11.12 -16.97 -8.98
N GLY A 258 -12.06 -17.38 -8.13
CA GLY A 258 -13.48 -17.53 -8.46
C GLY A 258 -13.80 -18.71 -9.38
N GLN A 259 -12.81 -19.50 -9.80
CA GLN A 259 -13.04 -20.71 -10.59
C GLN A 259 -13.15 -21.94 -9.68
N PRO A 260 -14.09 -22.87 -9.98
CA PRO A 260 -14.18 -24.13 -9.27
C PRO A 260 -12.99 -25.03 -9.61
N ILE A 261 -12.39 -25.62 -8.59
CA ILE A 261 -11.27 -26.55 -8.68
C ILE A 261 -11.73 -27.89 -8.13
N SER A 262 -11.63 -28.96 -8.93
CA SER A 262 -11.89 -30.33 -8.47
C SER A 262 -10.70 -30.83 -7.65
N ILE A 263 -10.96 -31.26 -6.41
CA ILE A 263 -9.95 -31.85 -5.53
C ILE A 263 -9.45 -33.15 -6.16
N LEU A 264 -10.35 -34.01 -6.64
CA LEU A 264 -10.01 -35.28 -7.27
C LEU A 264 -9.19 -35.10 -8.56
N ASN A 265 -9.59 -34.20 -9.45
CA ASN A 265 -9.01 -34.12 -10.80
C ASN A 265 -7.86 -33.12 -10.93
N HIS A 266 -7.84 -32.05 -10.13
CA HIS A 266 -6.81 -31.01 -10.22
C HIS A 266 -5.79 -31.08 -9.09
N LEU A 267 -6.13 -31.72 -7.96
CA LEU A 267 -5.27 -31.87 -6.79
C LEU A 267 -5.00 -33.36 -6.49
N ASP A 268 -5.27 -34.26 -7.43
CA ASP A 268 -5.06 -35.72 -7.32
C ASP A 268 -5.76 -36.38 -6.12
N GLY A 269 -6.85 -35.78 -5.64
CA GLY A 269 -7.59 -36.22 -4.46
C GLY A 269 -6.95 -35.81 -3.13
N ASP A 270 -5.88 -35.02 -3.16
CA ASP A 270 -5.20 -34.55 -1.97
C ASP A 270 -6.01 -33.45 -1.26
N THR A 271 -6.30 -33.69 0.02
CA THR A 271 -7.01 -32.74 0.86
C THR A 271 -6.09 -31.89 1.72
N HIS A 272 -4.78 -32.15 1.77
CA HIS A 272 -3.82 -31.40 2.56
C HIS A 272 -2.82 -30.70 1.64
N VAL A 273 -3.23 -29.57 1.07
CA VAL A 273 -2.46 -28.87 0.04
C VAL A 273 -1.87 -27.57 0.57
N LEU A 274 -0.86 -27.06 -0.13
CA LEU A 274 -0.29 -25.74 0.10
C LEU A 274 -0.87 -24.76 -0.93
N MET A 275 -1.67 -23.81 -0.46
CA MET A 275 -2.10 -22.69 -1.29
C MET A 275 -1.02 -21.61 -1.30
N PHE A 276 -0.64 -21.14 -2.48
CA PHE A 276 0.26 -20.01 -2.63
C PHE A 276 -0.44 -18.88 -3.39
N ILE A 277 -0.65 -17.75 -2.70
CA ILE A 277 -1.16 -16.51 -3.29
C ILE A 277 -0.02 -15.50 -3.39
N ARG A 278 0.14 -14.90 -4.57
CA ARG A 278 1.17 -13.90 -4.89
C ARG A 278 0.57 -12.77 -5.72
N ASN A 279 -0.38 -12.05 -5.13
CA ASN A 279 -0.97 -10.89 -5.80
C ASN A 279 0.01 -9.70 -5.75
N ARG A 280 -0.16 -8.75 -6.66
CA ARG A 280 0.56 -7.46 -6.62
C ARG A 280 -0.43 -6.32 -6.52
N ILE A 281 -0.20 -5.43 -5.57
CA ILE A 281 -1.02 -4.24 -5.37
C ILE A 281 -0.14 -2.99 -5.21
N THR A 282 -0.72 -1.84 -5.48
CA THR A 282 -0.21 -0.55 -5.05
C THR A 282 -1.18 -0.01 -4.00
N TYR A 283 -0.69 0.42 -2.84
CA TYR A 283 -1.57 0.86 -1.76
C TYR A 283 -0.98 1.99 -0.92
N TYR A 284 -1.88 2.67 -0.22
CA TYR A 284 -1.57 3.63 0.83
C TYR A 284 -1.82 2.99 2.21
N ARG A 285 -1.08 3.41 3.24
CA ARG A 285 -1.37 2.99 4.64
C ARG A 285 -2.84 3.28 5.01
N PHE A 286 -3.33 4.44 4.58
CA PHE A 286 -4.72 4.85 4.73
C PHE A 286 -5.40 4.74 3.35
N PRO A 287 -6.04 3.60 3.03
CA PRO A 287 -6.53 3.31 1.69
C PRO A 287 -7.80 4.07 1.32
N ALA A 288 -8.54 4.59 2.29
CA ALA A 288 -9.70 5.44 2.08
C ALA A 288 -9.69 6.59 3.11
N PRO A 289 -10.47 7.67 2.91
CA PRO A 289 -10.26 8.90 3.66
C PRO A 289 -10.37 8.83 5.18
N LYS A 290 -11.03 7.79 5.71
CA LYS A 290 -11.26 7.58 7.15
C LYS A 290 -10.82 6.20 7.64
N ASP A 291 -10.08 5.46 6.81
CA ASP A 291 -9.77 4.07 7.04
C ASP A 291 -8.25 3.87 7.01
N GLU A 292 -7.74 3.00 7.89
CA GLU A 292 -6.34 2.62 8.00
C GLU A 292 -6.24 1.10 7.91
N TYR A 293 -5.28 0.59 7.14
CA TYR A 293 -4.98 -0.84 7.19
C TYR A 293 -4.38 -1.23 8.54
N ILE A 294 -4.78 -2.41 9.03
CA ILE A 294 -4.26 -2.95 10.29
C ILE A 294 -2.80 -3.36 10.06
N ARG A 295 -1.92 -2.94 10.98
CA ARG A 295 -0.52 -3.36 10.97
C ARG A 295 -0.44 -4.85 11.26
N PHE A 296 0.15 -5.59 10.32
CA PHE A 296 0.44 -7.00 10.51
C PHE A 296 1.64 -7.16 11.46
N TRP A 297 1.48 -8.03 12.45
CA TRP A 297 2.51 -8.34 13.43
C TRP A 297 2.63 -9.85 13.56
N GLU A 298 3.59 -10.45 12.87
CA GLU A 298 3.79 -11.90 12.82
C GLU A 298 3.86 -12.60 14.18
N ASN A 299 4.23 -11.85 15.23
CA ASN A 299 4.48 -12.34 16.57
C ASN A 299 3.26 -12.25 17.50
N LYS A 300 2.10 -11.80 17.02
CA LYS A 300 0.86 -11.89 17.79
C LYS A 300 0.61 -13.35 18.20
N PRO A 301 0.18 -13.63 19.44
CA PRO A 301 -0.05 -15.00 19.91
C PRO A 301 -0.97 -15.80 18.96
N GLU A 302 -2.04 -15.19 18.49
CA GLU A 302 -2.98 -15.79 17.53
C GLU A 302 -2.32 -16.26 16.22
N TYR A 303 -1.39 -15.46 15.67
CA TYR A 303 -0.68 -15.81 14.46
C TYR A 303 0.39 -16.87 14.69
N LYS A 304 1.07 -16.84 15.84
CA LYS A 304 2.01 -17.91 16.21
C LYS A 304 1.29 -19.25 16.29
N THR A 305 0.20 -19.33 17.06
CA THR A 305 -0.60 -20.55 17.20
C THR A 305 -1.13 -21.02 15.84
N ARG A 306 -1.64 -20.12 15.01
CA ARG A 306 -2.15 -20.48 13.67
C ARG A 306 -1.04 -20.99 12.75
N ARG A 307 0.15 -20.38 12.77
CA ARG A 307 1.30 -20.83 11.97
C ARG A 307 1.82 -22.18 12.44
N GLU A 308 1.89 -22.41 13.75
CA GLU A 308 2.28 -23.71 14.30
C GLU A 308 1.32 -24.82 13.89
N ALA A 309 0.01 -24.56 13.93
CA ALA A 309 -1.00 -25.50 13.42
C ALA A 309 -0.83 -25.78 11.92
N MET A 310 -0.56 -24.74 11.12
CA MET A 310 -0.28 -24.90 9.68
C MET A 310 0.98 -25.74 9.41
N LEU A 311 2.05 -25.53 10.17
CA LEU A 311 3.28 -26.32 10.04
C LEU A 311 3.08 -27.79 10.39
N GLN A 312 2.16 -28.09 11.33
CA GLN A 312 1.81 -29.47 11.68
C GLN A 312 0.98 -30.19 10.60
N MET A 313 0.31 -29.44 9.71
CA MET A 313 -0.41 -30.00 8.56
C MET A 313 0.51 -30.38 7.40
N MET A 314 1.75 -29.88 7.41
CA MET A 314 2.72 -30.19 6.38
C MET A 314 3.35 -31.56 6.65
N ASP A 315 3.66 -32.29 5.57
CA ASP A 315 4.56 -33.43 5.66
C ASP A 315 5.86 -33.03 6.37
N PRO A 316 6.52 -33.96 7.08
CA PRO A 316 7.77 -33.67 7.77
C PRO A 316 8.76 -33.02 6.81
N LEU A 317 9.08 -31.75 7.05
CA LEU A 317 10.14 -31.05 6.37
C LEU A 317 11.43 -31.81 6.68
N MET A 318 11.96 -32.56 5.71
CA MET A 318 13.24 -33.23 5.87
C MET A 318 14.28 -32.13 6.07
N THR A 319 14.68 -31.91 7.32
CA THR A 319 15.78 -31.02 7.66
C THR A 319 17.01 -31.59 6.99
N VAL A 320 17.48 -30.90 5.95
CA VAL A 320 18.82 -31.17 5.43
C VAL A 320 19.76 -30.89 6.60
N ALA A 321 20.35 -31.95 7.14
CA ALA A 321 21.30 -31.82 8.24
C ALA A 321 22.34 -30.75 7.86
N PRO A 322 22.71 -29.85 8.78
CA PRO A 322 23.78 -28.90 8.50
C PRO A 322 25.00 -29.70 8.07
N ALA A 323 25.56 -29.38 6.89
CA ALA A 323 26.78 -29.98 6.42
C ALA A 323 27.81 -29.88 7.54
N ALA A 324 28.29 -31.02 8.02
CA ALA A 324 29.39 -31.07 8.96
C ALA A 324 30.59 -30.40 8.29
N ASN A 325 31.07 -29.30 8.89
CA ASN A 325 32.31 -28.64 8.49
C ASN A 325 33.52 -29.57 8.67
#